data_AF-A0A968D767-F1
#
_entry.id   AF-A0A968D767-F1
#
_cell.length_a   1.000
_cell.length_b   1.000
_cell.length_c   1.000
_cell.angle_alpha   90.00
_cell.angle_beta   90.00
_cell.angle_gamma   90.00
#
_symmetry.space_group_name_H-M   'P 1'
#
loop_
_entity.id
_entity.type
_entity.pdbx_description
1 polymer ?
#
loop_
_entity_poly.entity_id
_entity_poly.type
_entity_poly.pdbx_seq_one_letter_code
_entity_poly.pdbx_strand_id
1 'polypeptide(L)' 'MHDSLWDGRSFRLLNVIDDYNRQVLHIESDTSLPALRVIRVLSQLSETRGLPNMIRVDNGPE' A
#
# COMPACT_ATOMS: atom_id res chain seq x y z
N MET A 1 2.72 9.27 8.21
CA MET A 1 2.58 8.44 9.44
C MET A 1 3.91 7.75 9.66
N HIS A 2 4.66 8.09 10.70
CA HIS A 2 6.01 7.56 10.93
C HIS A 2 5.99 6.51 12.03
N ASP A 3 5.90 5.25 11.64
CA ASP A 3 5.98 4.13 12.57
C ASP A 3 7.40 3.57 12.63
N SER A 4 7.82 3.10 13.81
CA SER A 4 9.16 2.59 14.05
C SER A 4 9.12 1.34 14.91
N LEU A 5 10.04 0.42 14.64
CA LEU A 5 10.27 -0.73 15.49
C LEU A 5 10.95 -0.31 16.80
N TRP A 6 10.96 -1.22 17.78
CA TRP A 6 11.56 -0.98 19.10
C TRP A 6 13.05 -0.60 19.04
N ASP A 7 13.74 -0.96 17.96
CA ASP A 7 15.15 -0.65 17.70
C ASP A 7 15.38 0.63 16.90
N GLY A 8 14.33 1.42 16.66
CA GLY A 8 14.39 2.72 15.99
C GLY A 8 14.39 2.66 14.46
N ARG A 9 14.34 1.47 13.85
CA ARG A 9 14.17 1.37 12.39
C ARG A 9 12.74 1.75 11.99
N SER A 10 12.61 2.71 11.09
CA SER A 10 11.31 3.05 10.50
C SER A 10 10.76 1.87 9.70
N PHE A 11 9.44 1.69 9.74
CA PHE A 11 8.74 0.79 8.83
C PHE A 11 7.62 1.54 8.11
N ARG A 12 7.23 1.00 6.96
CA ARG A 12 6.25 1.58 6.05
C ARG A 12 5.21 0.55 5.69
N LEU A 13 4.00 1.04 5.46
CA LEU A 13 2.85 0.25 5.03
C LEU A 13 2.33 0.80 3.71
N LEU A 14 2.11 -0.09 2.72
CA LEU A 14 1.27 0.19 1.57
C LEU A 14 -0.11 -0.41 1.85
N ASN A 15 -1.06 0.45 2.17
CA ASN A 15 -2.45 0.07 2.38
C ASN A 15 -3.22 0.26 1.07
N VAL A 16 -3.75 -0.82 0.52
CA VAL A 16 -4.67 -0.78 -0.62
C VAL A 16 -6.06 -1.11 -0.12
N ILE A 17 -6.98 -0.16 -0.24
CA ILE A 17 -8.33 -0.24 0.32
C ILE A 17 -9.33 0.14 -0.77
N ASP A 18 -10.45 -0.56 -0.81
CA ASP A 18 -11.60 -0.16 -1.63
C ASP A 18 -12.33 1.04 -0.98
N ASP A 19 -12.53 2.10 -1.74
CA ASP A 19 -13.09 3.35 -1.22
C ASP A 19 -14.60 3.24 -0.92
N TYR A 20 -15.33 2.38 -1.63
CA TYR A 20 -16.78 2.25 -1.51
C TYR A 20 -17.18 1.49 -0.24
N ASN A 21 -16.62 0.29 -0.04
CA ASN A 21 -17.00 -0.58 1.07
C ASN A 21 -15.95 -0.65 2.19
N ARG A 22 -14.84 0.09 2.08
CA ARG A 22 -13.72 0.10 3.02
C ARG A 22 -13.04 -1.25 3.20
N GLN A 23 -13.19 -2.17 2.24
CA GLN A 23 -12.51 -3.46 2.27
C GLN A 23 -11.00 -3.27 2.13
N VAL A 24 -10.24 -3.84 3.04
CA VAL A 24 -8.78 -3.93 2.92
C VAL A 24 -8.44 -4.95 1.85
N LEU A 25 -7.86 -4.49 0.75
CA LEU A 25 -7.54 -5.31 -0.40
C LEU A 25 -6.17 -5.97 -0.27
N HIS A 26 -5.18 -5.23 0.26
CA HIS A 26 -3.82 -5.70 0.56
C HIS A 26 -3.14 -4.76 1.55
N ILE A 27 -2.27 -5.29 2.41
CA ILE A 27 -1.34 -4.51 3.24
C ILE A 27 0.05 -5.09 3.02
N GLU A 28 0.96 -4.31 2.44
CA GLU A 28 2.38 -4.67 2.35
C GLU A 28 3.16 -3.89 3.41
N SER A 29 3.89 -4.61 4.27
CA SER A 29 4.73 -4.01 5.30
C SER A 29 6.21 -4.27 5.03
N ASP A 30 7.03 -3.22 5.07
CA ASP A 30 8.49 -3.36 5.05
C ASP A 30 9.18 -2.10 5.60
N THR A 31 10.47 -2.20 5.91
CA THR A 31 11.35 -1.07 6.20
C THR A 31 11.49 -0.08 5.04
N SER A 32 11.31 -0.54 3.79
CA SER A 32 11.28 0.32 2.61
C SER A 32 10.32 -0.21 1.54
N LEU A 33 9.65 0.70 0.82
CA LEU A 33 8.71 0.37 -0.25
C LEU A 33 9.17 1.01 -1.57
N PRO A 34 10.18 0.45 -2.25
CA PRO A 34 10.58 0.94 -3.56
C PRO A 34 9.47 0.72 -4.60
N ALA A 35 9.50 1.48 -5.69
CA ALA A 35 8.50 1.41 -6.76
C ALA A 35 8.25 -0.03 -7.26
N LEU A 36 9.31 -0.85 -7.38
CA LEU A 36 9.20 -2.26 -7.79
C LEU A 36 8.30 -3.09 -6.86
N ARG A 37 8.32 -2.83 -5.55
CA ARG A 37 7.44 -3.52 -4.60
C ARG A 37 5.99 -3.09 -4.76
N VAL A 38 5.76 -1.79 -4.94
CA VAL A 38 4.41 -1.24 -5.18
C VAL A 38 3.82 -1.82 -6.47
N ILE A 39 4.60 -1.82 -7.56
CA ILE A 39 4.19 -2.38 -8.85
C ILE A 39 3.82 -3.85 -8.69
N ARG A 40 4.65 -4.66 -8.02
CA ARG A 40 4.38 -6.09 -7.79
C ARG A 40 3.02 -6.32 -7.11
N VAL A 41 2.73 -5.58 -6.04
CA VAL A 41 1.47 -5.68 -5.30
C VAL A 41 0.28 -5.29 -6.18
N LEU A 42 0.39 -4.17 -6.90
CA LEU A 42 -0.69 -3.70 -7.77
C LEU A 42 -0.95 -4.63 -8.96
N SER A 43 0.11 -5.19 -9.56
CA SER A 43 -0.01 -6.19 -10.62
C SER A 43 -0.74 -7.44 -10.14
N GLN A 44 -0.37 -7.97 -8.97
CA GLN A 44 -1.05 -9.14 -8.39
C GLN A 44 -2.53 -8.86 -8.08
N LEU A 45 -2.85 -7.66 -7.58
CA LEU A 45 -4.23 -7.25 -7.37
C LEU A 45 -5.01 -7.13 -8.69
N SER A 46 -4.37 -6.60 -9.74
CA SER A 46 -4.99 -6.49 -11.06
C SER A 46 -5.32 -7.85 -11.69
N GLU A 47 -4.48 -8.87 -11.47
CA GLU A 47 -4.72 -10.23 -11.97
C GLU A 47 -5.87 -10.92 -11.23
N THR A 48 -5.98 -10.70 -9.92
CA THR A 48 -6.97 -11.39 -9.07
C THR A 48 -8.34 -10.71 -9.05
N ARG A 49 -8.39 -9.39 -9.23
CA ARG A 49 -9.62 -8.59 -9.12
C ARG A 49 -9.96 -7.76 -10.37
N GLY A 50 -9.07 -7.70 -11.36
CA GLY A 50 -9.19 -6.77 -12.48
C GLY A 50 -8.68 -5.36 -12.13
N LEU A 51 -8.74 -4.46 -13.11
CA LEU A 51 -8.31 -3.07 -12.95
C LEU A 51 -9.44 -2.19 -12.40
N PRO A 52 -9.16 -1.28 -11.45
CA PRO A 52 -10.14 -0.30 -11.00
C PRO A 52 -10.34 0.79 -12.07
N ASN A 53 -11.50 1.44 -12.05
CA ASN A 53 -11.78 2.59 -12.92
C ASN A 53 -10.96 3.84 -12.53
N MET A 54 -10.55 3.94 -11.26
CA MET A 54 -9.81 5.09 -10.74
C MET A 54 -8.94 4.64 -9.57
N ILE A 55 -7.75 5.24 -9.45
CA ILE A 55 -6.88 5.09 -8.29
C ILE A 55 -6.78 6.43 -7.59
N ARG A 56 -7.04 6.44 -6.29
CA ARG A 56 -6.79 7.59 -5.42
C ARG A 56 -5.57 7.26 -4.57
N VAL A 57 -4.57 8.14 -4.60
CA VAL A 57 -3.38 8.03 -3.75
C VAL A 57 -3.44 9.16 -2.72
N ASP A 58 -3.24 8.80 -1.46
CA ASP A 58 -3.04 9.78 -0.41
C ASP A 58 -1.54 10.06 -0.30
N ASN A 59 -1.13 11.23 -0.79
CA ASN A 59 0.22 11.76 -0.63
C ASN A 59 0.21 12.91 0.39
N GLY A 60 -0.51 12.74 1.50
CA GLY A 60 -0.54 13.74 2.57
C GLY A 60 0.89 14.18 2.96
N PRO A 61 1.07 15.42 3.43
CA PRO A 61 2.36 15.87 3.92
C PRO A 61 2.73 15.00 5.13
N GLU A 62 3.69 14.11 4.93
CA GLU A 62 4.35 13.38 6.03
C GLU A 62 5.34 14.29 6.76
#